data_AF-A0A0W0ZYN0-F1
#
_entry.id   AF-A0A0W0ZYN0-F1
#
_cell.length_a   1.000
_cell.length_b   1.000
_cell.length_c   1.000
_cell.angle_alpha   90.00
_cell.angle_beta   90.00
_cell.angle_gamma   90.00
#
_symmetry.space_group_name_H-M   'P 1'
#
loop_
_entity.id
_entity.type
_entity.pdbx_description
1 polymer ?
#
loop_
_entity_poly.entity_id
_entity_poly.type
_entity_poly.pdbx_seq_one_letter_code
_entity_poly.pdbx_strand_id
1 'polypeptide(L)'
;MQLFTDVGRMLIQYKKANSQVRRAMMQEIIAGIKKLSGQVTHQGEAKNHYKVLAYAATFINYADVLQRMENQQYFDILLDFYDMEMDEQLRSWFEFGKTSGQMRLKHPIHDYTPEIWEKFRAAQKAHLKKTNKSHLFNLDELNIDCPPASQLYPIQIQMGGKLENEAVDRIHVDAQGRIRFAQHHGFYLLPGGGMIEITNAAKIDDLQRKILEEHLEEEHANLYIKAEKLYDQLTPDNFNSALTKAFSSKQALSLSSELRGWLQEQVLTKESNAMRLQIIIARLDHQIEDVKKNLQQKHAKESQANKQHRLKSLIELRAGVQVQTFELTLLFTEALHYIKKNTVCVDIQQYLDTRVLGGSQISHCFIMSGQPLEEWFATQFNGIDGEFGDDISGSEIERLTLLEALCKFRKIKFSHILIGLAAYEKCLDNGALRVENIWNGAQFERVRQVMLDEASKFLER
;
A
#
# COMPACT_ATOMS: atom_id res chain seq x y z
N MET A 1 -3.59 -17.31 -8.61
CA MET A 1 -5.01 -17.73 -8.50
C MET A 1 -5.79 -16.53 -8.04
N GLN A 2 -6.77 -16.07 -8.82
CA GLN A 2 -7.55 -14.88 -8.47
C GLN A 2 -8.66 -15.19 -7.47
N LEU A 3 -8.67 -14.49 -6.34
CA LEU A 3 -9.63 -14.64 -5.26
C LEU A 3 -10.67 -13.50 -5.24
N PHE A 4 -11.82 -13.80 -4.62
CA PHE A 4 -12.89 -12.85 -4.28
C PHE A 4 -13.50 -12.04 -5.45
N THR A 5 -13.48 -12.61 -6.66
CA THR A 5 -14.01 -11.99 -7.89
C THR A 5 -15.52 -11.70 -7.84
N ASP A 6 -16.24 -12.39 -6.97
CA ASP A 6 -17.67 -12.22 -6.68
C ASP A 6 -17.99 -10.89 -5.99
N VAL A 7 -17.07 -10.36 -5.15
CA VAL A 7 -17.24 -9.02 -4.52
C VAL A 7 -17.33 -7.95 -5.61
N GLY A 8 -16.45 -7.99 -6.61
CA GLY A 8 -16.47 -7.02 -7.71
C GLY A 8 -17.81 -6.95 -8.44
N ARG A 9 -18.41 -8.12 -8.72
CA ARG A 9 -19.74 -8.19 -9.36
C ARG A 9 -20.81 -7.53 -8.50
N MET A 10 -20.80 -7.80 -7.20
CA MET A 10 -21.74 -7.20 -6.23
C MET A 10 -21.62 -5.67 -6.20
N LEU A 11 -20.39 -5.13 -6.17
CA LEU A 11 -20.16 -3.67 -6.17
C LEU A 11 -20.62 -3.01 -7.48
N ILE A 12 -20.39 -3.65 -8.62
CA ILE A 12 -20.86 -3.15 -9.94
C ILE A 12 -22.39 -3.15 -10.01
N GLN A 13 -23.05 -4.20 -9.50
CA GLN A 13 -24.50 -4.25 -9.41
C GLN A 13 -25.04 -3.10 -8.55
N TYR A 14 -24.44 -2.86 -7.38
CA TYR A 14 -24.84 -1.76 -6.49
C TYR A 14 -24.67 -0.40 -7.17
N LYS A 15 -23.56 -0.17 -7.89
CA LYS A 15 -23.33 1.06 -8.66
C LYS A 15 -24.49 1.35 -9.62
N LYS A 16 -24.88 0.33 -10.40
CA LYS A 16 -25.86 0.43 -11.49
C LYS A 16 -27.31 0.41 -10.98
N ALA A 17 -27.53 0.00 -9.74
CA ALA A 17 -28.84 -0.07 -9.11
C ALA A 17 -29.42 1.32 -8.80
N ASN A 18 -30.74 1.44 -8.87
CA ASN A 18 -31.47 2.60 -8.34
C ASN A 18 -31.55 2.55 -6.80
N SER A 19 -32.08 3.60 -6.17
CA SER A 19 -32.17 3.72 -4.71
C SER A 19 -32.92 2.56 -4.05
N GLN A 20 -34.03 2.11 -4.63
CA GLN A 20 -34.83 1.00 -4.07
C GLN A 20 -34.04 -0.32 -4.09
N VAL A 21 -33.38 -0.63 -5.22
CA VAL A 21 -32.56 -1.85 -5.34
C VAL A 21 -31.33 -1.77 -4.43
N ARG A 22 -30.68 -0.62 -4.33
CA ARG A 22 -29.56 -0.41 -3.40
C ARG A 22 -29.96 -0.65 -1.94
N ARG A 23 -31.13 -0.15 -1.51
CA ARG A 23 -31.67 -0.43 -0.17
C ARG A 23 -31.93 -1.92 0.03
N ALA A 24 -32.51 -2.61 -0.95
CA ALA A 24 -32.75 -4.06 -0.87
C ALA A 24 -31.42 -4.85 -0.73
N MET A 25 -30.40 -4.52 -1.53
CA MET A 25 -29.08 -5.13 -1.42
C MET A 25 -28.46 -4.89 -0.03
N MET A 26 -28.58 -3.68 0.53
CA MET A 26 -28.09 -3.41 1.88
C MET A 26 -28.86 -4.19 2.95
N GLN A 27 -30.17 -4.38 2.79
CA GLN A 27 -30.97 -5.25 3.66
C GLN A 27 -30.52 -6.71 3.60
N GLU A 28 -30.14 -7.20 2.42
CA GLU A 28 -29.56 -8.55 2.26
C GLU A 28 -28.22 -8.68 2.99
N ILE A 29 -27.34 -7.67 2.91
CA ILE A 29 -26.09 -7.63 3.68
C ILE A 29 -26.37 -7.67 5.18
N ILE A 30 -27.30 -6.84 5.67
CA ILE A 30 -27.72 -6.83 7.08
C ILE A 30 -28.28 -8.19 7.50
N ALA A 31 -29.13 -8.80 6.69
CA ALA A 31 -29.68 -10.12 6.95
C ALA A 31 -28.58 -11.20 6.99
N GLY A 32 -27.59 -11.11 6.11
CA GLY A 32 -26.40 -11.97 6.11
C GLY A 32 -25.63 -11.88 7.42
N ILE A 33 -25.33 -10.67 7.91
CA ILE A 33 -24.63 -10.46 9.19
C ILE A 33 -25.48 -10.97 10.38
N LYS A 34 -26.80 -10.76 10.35
CA LYS A 34 -27.71 -11.23 11.42
C LYS A 34 -27.83 -12.75 11.49
N LYS A 35 -27.64 -13.46 10.37
CA LYS A 35 -27.69 -14.93 10.32
C LYS A 35 -26.43 -15.60 10.90
N LEU A 36 -25.32 -14.88 11.04
CA LEU A 36 -24.09 -15.46 11.58
C LEU A 36 -24.26 -15.83 13.06
N SER A 37 -23.70 -16.98 13.45
CA SER A 37 -23.70 -17.47 14.83
C SER A 37 -22.45 -16.98 15.56
N GLY A 38 -22.58 -16.61 16.83
CA GLY A 38 -21.42 -16.29 17.69
C GLY A 38 -20.59 -17.52 18.07
N GLN A 39 -21.19 -18.70 17.97
CA GLN A 39 -20.54 -19.98 18.20
C GLN A 39 -20.06 -20.55 16.87
N VAL A 40 -18.75 -20.78 16.78
CA VAL A 40 -18.09 -21.42 15.64
C VAL A 40 -17.45 -22.71 16.13
N THR A 41 -17.85 -23.83 15.53
CA THR A 41 -17.49 -25.18 15.98
C THR A 41 -16.42 -25.83 15.11
N HIS A 42 -16.22 -25.34 13.88
CA HIS A 42 -15.18 -25.85 12.99
C HIS A 42 -14.66 -24.79 12.01
N GLN A 43 -13.53 -25.10 11.37
CA GLN A 43 -12.82 -24.22 10.45
C GLN A 43 -13.67 -23.69 9.30
N GLY A 44 -14.49 -24.56 8.67
CA GLY A 44 -15.40 -24.14 7.60
C GLY A 44 -16.38 -23.03 8.01
N GLU A 45 -16.91 -23.10 9.23
CA GLU A 45 -17.78 -22.05 9.78
C GLU A 45 -17.01 -20.75 9.99
N ALA A 46 -15.81 -20.81 10.58
CA ALA A 46 -14.95 -19.65 10.81
C ALA A 46 -14.66 -18.91 9.50
N LYS A 47 -14.24 -19.66 8.47
CA LYS A 47 -13.98 -19.13 7.12
C LYS A 47 -15.19 -18.43 6.54
N ASN A 48 -16.36 -19.08 6.61
CA ASN A 48 -17.59 -18.48 6.12
C ASN A 48 -17.96 -17.19 6.88
N HIS A 49 -17.80 -17.15 8.20
CA HIS A 49 -18.09 -15.96 9.00
C HIS A 49 -17.15 -14.81 8.63
N TYR A 50 -15.84 -15.08 8.55
CA TYR A 50 -14.86 -14.09 8.10
C TYR A 50 -15.14 -13.57 6.69
N LYS A 51 -15.49 -14.47 5.76
CA LYS A 51 -15.85 -14.10 4.39
C LYS A 51 -17.06 -13.17 4.37
N VAL A 52 -18.15 -13.53 5.05
CA VAL A 52 -19.37 -12.71 5.10
C VAL A 52 -19.08 -11.34 5.71
N LEU A 53 -18.34 -11.27 6.81
CA LEU A 53 -17.99 -10.00 7.45
C LEU A 53 -17.06 -9.14 6.57
N ALA A 54 -16.02 -9.71 5.97
CA ALA A 54 -15.10 -8.99 5.08
C ALA A 54 -15.81 -8.45 3.83
N TYR A 55 -16.75 -9.24 3.28
CA TYR A 55 -17.55 -8.83 2.13
C TYR A 55 -18.51 -7.71 2.51
N ALA A 56 -19.16 -7.80 3.67
CA ALA A 56 -20.02 -6.75 4.20
C ALA A 56 -19.23 -5.46 4.45
N ALA A 57 -18.07 -5.52 5.10
CA ALA A 57 -17.20 -4.37 5.32
C ALA A 57 -16.80 -3.68 4.00
N THR A 58 -16.42 -4.48 2.99
CA THR A 58 -16.08 -3.98 1.66
C THR A 58 -17.27 -3.28 0.99
N PHE A 59 -18.44 -3.90 1.04
CA PHE A 59 -19.68 -3.36 0.49
C PHE A 59 -20.12 -2.06 1.19
N ILE A 60 -20.08 -2.03 2.52
CA ILE A 60 -20.47 -0.87 3.33
C ILE A 60 -19.52 0.31 3.10
N ASN A 61 -18.21 0.06 2.94
CA ASN A 61 -17.24 1.10 2.55
C ASN A 61 -17.53 1.65 1.15
N TYR A 62 -17.81 0.77 0.19
CA TYR A 62 -18.16 1.22 -1.15
C TYR A 62 -19.43 2.08 -1.19
N ALA A 63 -20.48 1.60 -0.50
CA ALA A 63 -21.75 2.29 -0.43
C ALA A 63 -21.59 3.71 0.15
N ASP A 64 -20.77 3.87 1.18
CA ASP A 64 -20.45 5.18 1.79
C ASP A 64 -19.74 6.11 0.79
N VAL A 65 -18.68 5.62 0.13
CA VAL A 65 -17.92 6.40 -0.85
C VAL A 65 -18.82 6.86 -2.00
N LEU A 66 -19.62 5.96 -2.56
CA LEU A 66 -20.56 6.28 -3.63
C LEU A 66 -21.61 7.30 -3.16
N GLN A 67 -22.18 7.11 -1.97
CA GLN A 67 -23.14 8.03 -1.40
C GLN A 67 -22.55 9.42 -1.20
N ARG A 68 -21.32 9.54 -0.69
CA ARG A 68 -20.64 10.83 -0.51
C ARG A 68 -20.48 11.56 -1.84
N MET A 69 -20.06 10.85 -2.89
CA MET A 69 -19.91 11.44 -4.22
C MET A 69 -21.25 11.91 -4.79
N GLU A 70 -22.30 11.09 -4.71
CA GLU A 70 -23.63 11.40 -5.23
C GLU A 70 -24.32 12.56 -4.49
N ASN A 71 -24.00 12.74 -3.19
CA ASN A 71 -24.58 13.78 -2.33
C ASN A 71 -23.63 14.97 -2.10
N GLN A 72 -22.63 15.17 -2.97
CA GLN A 72 -21.73 16.33 -2.93
C GLN A 72 -21.04 16.49 -1.56
N GLN A 73 -20.60 15.39 -0.97
CA GLN A 73 -19.82 15.36 0.26
C GLN A 73 -18.34 15.15 -0.06
N TYR A 74 -17.46 15.42 0.91
CA TYR A 74 -16.04 15.16 0.74
C TYR A 74 -15.75 13.66 0.69
N PHE A 75 -14.93 13.25 -0.27
CA PHE A 75 -14.40 11.91 -0.45
C PHE A 75 -12.90 11.96 -0.64
N ASP A 76 -12.23 10.83 -0.41
CA ASP A 76 -10.78 10.76 -0.48
C ASP A 76 -10.30 10.63 -1.93
N ILE A 77 -9.21 11.33 -2.25
CA ILE A 77 -8.47 11.31 -3.52
C ILE A 77 -6.99 11.04 -3.26
N LEU A 78 -6.19 10.81 -4.29
CA LEU A 78 -4.74 10.72 -4.09
C LEU A 78 -4.14 12.05 -3.64
N LEU A 79 -3.24 11.93 -2.67
CA LEU A 79 -2.48 13.06 -2.15
C LEU A 79 -1.64 13.74 -3.24
N ASP A 80 -1.24 12.99 -4.28
CA ASP A 80 -0.52 13.51 -5.44
C ASP A 80 -1.28 14.56 -6.27
N PHE A 81 -2.62 14.64 -6.14
CA PHE A 81 -3.45 15.66 -6.79
C PHE A 81 -4.07 16.65 -5.81
N TYR A 82 -3.79 16.52 -4.51
CA TYR A 82 -4.31 17.44 -3.51
C TYR A 82 -3.64 18.82 -3.63
N ASP A 83 -4.44 19.88 -3.50
CA ASP A 83 -3.99 21.28 -3.69
C ASP A 83 -3.46 21.55 -5.12
N MET A 84 -3.92 20.80 -6.13
CA MET A 84 -3.60 21.11 -7.52
C MET A 84 -4.19 22.45 -7.94
N GLU A 85 -3.53 23.14 -8.87
CA GLU A 85 -4.02 24.42 -9.37
C GLU A 85 -5.32 24.22 -10.16
N MET A 86 -6.38 24.89 -9.71
CA MET A 86 -7.69 24.93 -10.37
C MET A 86 -7.98 26.35 -10.82
N ASP A 87 -8.36 26.53 -12.08
CA ASP A 87 -8.86 27.80 -12.61
C ASP A 87 -10.27 28.11 -12.05
N GLU A 88 -10.83 29.29 -12.38
CA GLU A 88 -12.14 29.70 -11.88
C GLU A 88 -13.26 28.72 -12.24
N GLN A 89 -13.19 28.14 -13.44
CA GLN A 89 -14.15 27.14 -13.87
C GLN A 89 -14.02 25.88 -13.04
N LEU A 90 -12.84 25.26 -12.95
CA LEU A 90 -12.64 24.07 -12.12
C LEU A 90 -13.00 24.32 -10.65
N ARG A 91 -12.75 25.51 -10.10
CA ARG A 91 -13.21 25.88 -8.73
C ARG A 91 -14.72 26.02 -8.59
N SER A 92 -15.46 26.25 -9.67
CA SER A 92 -16.92 26.19 -9.64
C SER A 92 -17.41 24.74 -9.54
N TRP A 93 -16.65 23.79 -10.10
CA TRP A 93 -17.01 22.37 -10.16
C TRP A 93 -16.42 21.49 -9.05
N PHE A 94 -15.25 21.82 -8.54
CA PHE A 94 -14.47 21.01 -7.60
C PHE A 94 -14.00 21.82 -6.40
N GLU A 95 -13.82 21.15 -5.28
CA GLU A 95 -13.34 21.77 -4.05
C GLU A 95 -12.47 20.81 -3.25
N PHE A 96 -11.27 21.25 -2.88
CA PHE A 96 -10.43 20.53 -1.93
C PHE A 96 -10.90 20.74 -0.49
N GLY A 97 -10.90 19.67 0.30
CA GLY A 97 -11.22 19.72 1.72
C GLY A 97 -10.13 20.38 2.55
N LYS A 98 -10.43 20.67 3.81
CA LYS A 98 -9.43 21.15 4.78
C LYS A 98 -8.47 20.04 5.21
N THR A 99 -8.92 18.80 5.13
CA THR A 99 -8.11 17.61 5.37
C THR A 99 -7.38 17.24 4.08
N SER A 100 -6.07 17.06 4.17
CA SER A 100 -5.24 16.64 3.03
C SER A 100 -5.76 15.36 2.40
N GLY A 101 -5.81 15.33 1.07
CA GLY A 101 -6.30 14.18 0.31
C GLY A 101 -7.81 14.08 0.19
N GLN A 102 -8.57 15.13 0.51
CA GLN A 102 -10.04 15.14 0.33
C GLN A 102 -10.48 16.12 -0.77
N MET A 103 -11.52 15.72 -1.51
CA MET A 103 -12.17 16.54 -2.53
C MET A 103 -13.69 16.38 -2.48
N ARG A 104 -14.42 17.39 -2.93
CA ARG A 104 -15.88 17.39 -3.10
C ARG A 104 -16.23 17.78 -4.53
N LEU A 105 -17.25 17.12 -5.08
CA LEU A 105 -17.97 17.57 -6.27
C LEU A 105 -18.99 18.64 -5.87
N LYS A 106 -18.94 19.83 -6.48
CA LYS A 106 -19.85 20.94 -6.16
C LYS A 106 -21.20 20.84 -6.88
N HIS A 107 -21.29 20.02 -7.92
CA HIS A 107 -22.52 19.76 -8.67
C HIS A 107 -22.92 18.27 -8.56
N PRO A 108 -24.16 17.90 -8.85
CA PRO A 108 -24.56 16.51 -9.05
C PRO A 108 -23.71 15.83 -10.13
N ILE A 109 -23.39 14.54 -9.94
CA ILE A 109 -22.52 13.79 -10.88
C ILE A 109 -23.05 13.83 -12.33
N HIS A 110 -24.37 13.80 -12.51
CA HIS A 110 -24.98 13.83 -13.84
C HIS A 110 -24.84 15.17 -14.57
N ASP A 111 -24.44 16.24 -13.88
CA ASP A 111 -24.17 17.55 -14.47
C ASP A 111 -22.75 17.65 -15.04
N TYR A 112 -21.83 16.75 -14.67
CA TYR A 112 -20.45 16.78 -15.16
C TYR A 112 -20.37 16.26 -16.58
N THR A 113 -20.02 17.15 -17.51
CA THR A 113 -19.86 16.83 -18.93
C THR A 113 -18.42 16.37 -19.24
N PRO A 114 -18.20 15.67 -20.36
CA PRO A 114 -16.86 15.32 -20.83
C PRO A 114 -15.89 16.52 -20.85
N GLU A 115 -16.36 17.71 -21.21
CA GLU A 115 -15.53 18.92 -21.26
C GLU A 115 -15.00 19.34 -19.88
N ILE A 116 -15.80 19.19 -18.82
CA ILE A 116 -15.37 19.48 -17.45
C ILE A 116 -14.34 18.44 -16.99
N TRP A 117 -14.56 17.17 -17.31
CA TRP A 117 -13.59 16.11 -17.00
C TRP A 117 -12.28 16.29 -17.75
N GLU A 118 -12.31 16.70 -19.01
CA GLU A 118 -11.10 17.02 -19.78
C GLU A 118 -10.32 18.20 -19.19
N LYS A 119 -11.03 19.26 -18.74
CA LYS A 119 -10.38 20.37 -18.04
C LYS A 119 -9.72 19.91 -16.75
N PHE A 120 -10.40 19.06 -15.98
CA PHE A 120 -9.84 18.51 -14.75
C PHE A 120 -8.59 17.67 -15.05
N ARG A 121 -8.65 16.79 -16.07
CA ARG A 121 -7.51 15.98 -16.54
C ARG A 121 -6.32 16.85 -16.96
N ALA A 122 -6.57 17.95 -17.68
CA ALA A 122 -5.53 18.88 -18.08
C ALA A 122 -4.85 19.55 -16.87
N ALA A 123 -5.62 19.96 -15.86
CA ALA A 123 -5.08 20.51 -14.62
C ALA A 123 -4.23 19.49 -13.85
N GLN A 124 -4.67 18.22 -13.79
CA GLN A 124 -3.88 17.14 -13.23
C GLN A 124 -2.54 16.95 -13.98
N LYS A 125 -2.55 16.91 -15.32
CA LYS A 125 -1.29 16.80 -16.11
C LYS A 125 -0.33 17.95 -15.84
N ALA A 126 -0.85 19.18 -15.77
CA ALA A 126 -0.06 20.36 -15.47
C ALA A 126 0.55 20.27 -14.06
N HIS A 127 -0.23 19.84 -13.08
CA HIS A 127 0.25 19.62 -11.71
C HIS A 127 1.35 18.56 -11.65
N LEU A 128 1.16 17.41 -12.29
CA LEU A 128 2.16 16.34 -12.33
C LEU A 128 3.46 16.78 -13.00
N LYS A 129 3.38 17.61 -14.04
CA LYS A 129 4.57 18.21 -14.66
C LYS A 129 5.28 19.15 -13.68
N LYS A 130 4.52 19.99 -12.96
CA LYS A 130 5.06 20.91 -11.94
C LYS A 130 5.73 20.16 -10.79
N THR A 131 5.19 19.01 -10.37
CA THR A 131 5.73 18.18 -9.28
C THR A 131 6.74 17.14 -9.75
N ASN A 132 7.16 17.15 -11.02
CA ASN A 132 8.05 16.15 -11.63
C ASN A 132 7.58 14.68 -11.50
N LYS A 133 6.26 14.48 -11.49
CA LYS A 133 5.60 13.17 -11.38
C LYS A 133 4.92 12.72 -12.68
N SER A 134 5.06 13.46 -13.78
CA SER A 134 4.43 13.11 -15.07
C SER A 134 4.83 11.74 -15.63
N HIS A 135 5.96 11.18 -15.18
CA HIS A 135 6.42 9.84 -15.55
C HIS A 135 5.78 8.71 -14.72
N LEU A 136 5.01 9.05 -13.67
CA LEU A 136 4.36 8.09 -12.77
C LEU A 136 2.88 7.86 -13.10
N PHE A 137 2.30 8.65 -14.01
CA PHE A 137 0.87 8.59 -14.33
C PHE A 137 0.63 8.73 -15.84
N ASN A 138 -0.21 7.87 -16.42
CA ASN A 138 -0.60 7.95 -17.82
C ASN A 138 -2.05 8.43 -17.98
N LEU A 139 -2.28 9.74 -17.76
CA LEU A 139 -3.62 10.33 -17.70
C LEU A 139 -4.47 10.22 -19.00
N ASP A 140 -3.93 9.63 -20.07
CA ASP A 140 -4.56 9.47 -21.39
C ASP A 140 -5.18 8.09 -21.67
N GLU A 141 -4.88 7.05 -20.88
CA GLU A 141 -5.44 5.70 -21.13
C GLU A 141 -6.96 5.57 -20.91
N LEU A 142 -7.51 6.30 -19.94
CA LEU A 142 -8.94 6.38 -19.65
C LEU A 142 -9.65 7.20 -20.74
N ASN A 143 -10.55 6.51 -21.44
CA ASN A 143 -11.51 7.15 -22.31
C ASN A 143 -12.60 7.84 -21.46
N ILE A 144 -12.60 9.18 -21.46
CA ILE A 144 -13.59 10.02 -20.75
C ILE A 144 -14.99 9.89 -21.36
N ASP A 145 -15.09 9.61 -22.66
CA ASP A 145 -16.39 9.45 -23.30
C ASP A 145 -16.98 8.05 -23.08
N CYS A 146 -16.12 7.05 -22.91
CA CYS A 146 -16.49 5.64 -22.75
C CYS A 146 -15.71 4.99 -21.59
N PRO A 147 -16.02 5.31 -20.33
CA PRO A 147 -15.34 4.69 -19.18
C PRO A 147 -15.55 3.17 -19.16
N PRO A 148 -14.58 2.38 -18.66
CA PRO A 148 -14.70 0.92 -18.61
C PRO A 148 -15.95 0.44 -17.86
N ALA A 149 -16.58 -0.64 -18.33
CA ALA A 149 -17.78 -1.19 -17.69
C ALA A 149 -17.54 -1.72 -16.27
N SER A 150 -16.27 -2.06 -15.95
CA SER A 150 -15.77 -2.47 -14.64
C SER A 150 -15.45 -1.30 -13.71
N GLN A 151 -15.58 -0.06 -14.17
CA GLN A 151 -15.26 1.09 -13.36
C GLN A 151 -16.23 1.25 -12.21
N LEU A 152 -15.71 1.26 -10.98
CA LEU A 152 -16.51 1.43 -9.76
C LEU A 152 -16.71 2.91 -9.43
N TYR A 153 -15.67 3.74 -9.50
CA TYR A 153 -15.82 5.17 -9.26
C TYR A 153 -16.63 5.85 -10.38
N PRO A 154 -17.64 6.68 -10.07
CA PRO A 154 -18.37 7.44 -11.09
C PRO A 154 -17.56 8.61 -11.69
N ILE A 155 -16.34 8.81 -11.21
CA ILE A 155 -15.47 9.94 -11.53
C ILE A 155 -14.31 9.48 -12.42
N GLN A 156 -13.91 10.31 -13.38
CA GLN A 156 -12.89 10.01 -14.39
C GLN A 156 -11.53 10.62 -14.05
N ILE A 157 -11.07 10.36 -12.84
CA ILE A 157 -9.79 10.87 -12.36
C ILE A 157 -8.76 9.76 -12.52
N GLN A 158 -7.79 10.03 -13.40
CA GLN A 158 -6.63 9.21 -13.57
C GLN A 158 -5.70 9.36 -12.38
N MET A 159 -5.49 8.25 -11.65
CA MET A 159 -4.80 8.23 -10.38
C MET A 159 -3.65 7.22 -10.31
N GLY A 160 -3.21 6.65 -11.43
CA GLY A 160 -2.08 5.71 -11.44
C GLY A 160 -1.29 5.73 -12.74
N GLY A 161 -0.24 4.91 -12.79
CA GLY A 161 0.67 4.74 -13.93
C GLY A 161 -0.03 4.25 -15.18
N LYS A 162 -0.89 3.22 -15.06
CA LYS A 162 -1.69 2.61 -16.13
C LYS A 162 -3.08 2.18 -15.64
N LEU A 163 -4.00 1.85 -16.56
CA LEU A 163 -5.33 1.25 -16.27
C LEU A 163 -5.22 -0.14 -15.61
N GLU A 164 -4.18 -0.90 -15.97
CA GLU A 164 -3.82 -2.18 -15.39
C GLU A 164 -2.51 -1.99 -14.63
N ASN A 165 -2.54 -2.14 -13.29
CA ASN A 165 -1.34 -2.13 -12.46
C ASN A 165 -1.35 -3.33 -11.53
N GLU A 166 -0.16 -3.73 -11.12
CA GLU A 166 0.03 -4.80 -10.16
C GLU A 166 0.68 -4.24 -8.89
N ALA A 167 0.10 -4.58 -7.74
CA ALA A 167 0.73 -4.43 -6.44
C ALA A 167 1.27 -5.79 -6.02
N VAL A 168 2.37 -5.81 -5.28
CA VAL A 168 2.84 -7.02 -4.62
C VAL A 168 2.73 -6.78 -3.14
N ASP A 169 2.06 -7.65 -2.39
CA ASP A 169 1.84 -7.50 -0.96
C ASP A 169 2.38 -8.73 -0.22
N ARG A 170 3.10 -8.53 0.87
CA ARG A 170 3.53 -9.63 1.75
C ARG A 170 2.68 -9.68 3.01
N ILE A 171 2.16 -10.86 3.34
CA ILE A 171 1.33 -11.05 4.54
C ILE A 171 1.81 -12.22 5.36
N HIS A 172 1.90 -11.95 6.66
CA HIS A 172 2.15 -12.93 7.68
C HIS A 172 1.07 -12.84 8.76
N VAL A 173 0.63 -14.01 9.23
CA VAL A 173 -0.24 -14.15 10.39
C VAL A 173 0.54 -14.79 11.53
N ASP A 174 0.67 -14.09 12.65
CA ASP A 174 1.37 -14.64 13.82
C ASP A 174 0.58 -15.75 14.52
N ALA A 175 1.20 -16.39 15.52
CA ALA A 175 0.60 -17.48 16.28
C ALA A 175 -0.70 -17.09 17.02
N GLN A 176 -0.94 -15.79 17.23
CA GLN A 176 -2.16 -15.23 17.83
C GLN A 176 -3.19 -14.80 16.77
N GLY A 177 -2.95 -15.07 15.49
CA GLY A 177 -3.83 -14.64 14.41
C GLY A 177 -3.64 -13.19 14.00
N ARG A 178 -2.63 -12.47 14.50
CA ARG A 178 -2.49 -11.05 14.19
C ARG A 178 -1.77 -10.85 12.87
N ILE A 179 -2.26 -9.88 12.10
CA ILE A 179 -1.72 -9.41 10.83
C ILE A 179 -1.26 -7.97 11.04
N ARG A 180 -0.19 -7.57 10.35
CA ARG A 180 0.24 -6.17 10.29
C ARG A 180 -0.72 -5.39 9.39
N PHE A 181 -1.48 -4.48 9.98
CA PHE A 181 -2.28 -3.48 9.28
C PHE A 181 -1.70 -2.10 9.58
N ALA A 182 -1.53 -1.28 8.56
CA ALA A 182 -1.06 0.08 8.76
C ALA A 182 -2.27 1.05 8.89
N GLN A 183 -2.25 1.92 9.90
CA GLN A 183 -3.39 2.79 10.28
C GLN A 183 -3.47 4.07 9.43
N HIS A 184 -4.62 4.47 8.86
CA HIS A 184 -4.89 5.73 8.12
C HIS A 184 -4.01 6.97 8.46
N HIS A 185 -3.45 7.64 7.42
CA HIS A 185 -2.58 8.86 7.34
C HIS A 185 -1.23 8.81 6.58
N GLY A 186 -0.94 7.77 5.79
CA GLY A 186 0.29 7.58 5.02
C GLY A 186 0.04 6.65 3.83
N PHE A 187 1.00 6.49 2.94
CA PHE A 187 0.85 5.62 1.77
C PHE A 187 0.81 4.15 2.23
N TYR A 188 -0.39 3.59 2.46
CA TYR A 188 -0.54 2.22 2.95
C TYR A 188 -0.29 1.19 1.87
N LEU A 189 0.92 0.67 1.92
CA LEU A 189 1.37 -0.63 1.50
C LEU A 189 1.26 -1.56 2.72
N LEU A 190 0.86 -2.83 2.55
CA LEU A 190 1.23 -3.82 3.56
C LEU A 190 2.76 -3.87 3.60
N PRO A 191 3.42 -4.10 4.75
CA PRO A 191 4.89 -4.08 4.82
C PRO A 191 5.48 -5.07 3.80
N GLY A 192 6.07 -4.52 2.73
CA GLY A 192 6.50 -5.20 1.50
C GLY A 192 5.55 -5.02 0.29
N GLY A 193 5.15 -3.78 -0.01
CA GLY A 193 4.09 -3.44 -0.96
C GLY A 193 4.52 -2.78 -2.29
N GLY A 194 5.19 -3.46 -3.21
CA GLY A 194 5.67 -2.81 -4.44
C GLY A 194 4.60 -2.54 -5.48
N MET A 195 4.63 -1.38 -6.14
CA MET A 195 3.97 -1.22 -7.44
C MET A 195 4.93 -1.71 -8.52
N ILE A 196 4.52 -2.69 -9.31
CA ILE A 196 5.31 -3.18 -10.44
C ILE A 196 4.54 -2.90 -11.73
N GLU A 197 5.20 -2.24 -12.67
CA GLU A 197 4.74 -2.21 -14.05
C GLU A 197 5.09 -3.52 -14.73
N ILE A 198 4.12 -4.41 -14.88
CA ILE A 198 4.36 -5.70 -15.53
C ILE A 198 4.16 -5.54 -17.03
N THR A 199 5.21 -5.90 -17.78
CA THR A 199 5.08 -6.35 -19.16
C THR A 199 4.64 -7.81 -19.10
N ASN A 200 3.78 -8.28 -20.00
CA ASN A 200 3.06 -9.58 -20.06
C ASN A 200 3.80 -10.90 -19.67
N ALA A 201 5.05 -10.88 -19.19
CA ALA A 201 5.86 -12.02 -18.82
C ALA A 201 6.72 -11.82 -17.55
N ALA A 202 6.31 -11.02 -16.55
CA ALA A 202 7.03 -11.05 -15.27
C ALA A 202 6.91 -12.45 -14.65
N LYS A 203 8.05 -13.05 -14.33
CA LYS A 203 8.07 -14.37 -13.70
C LYS A 203 7.76 -14.17 -12.23
N ILE A 204 7.01 -15.07 -11.60
CA ILE A 204 6.74 -15.07 -10.14
C ILE A 204 8.03 -14.84 -9.33
N ASP A 205 9.18 -15.28 -9.85
CA ASP A 205 10.52 -15.03 -9.32
C ASP A 205 10.86 -13.54 -9.15
N ASP A 206 10.47 -12.68 -10.08
CA ASP A 206 10.72 -11.23 -10.04
C ASP A 206 9.90 -10.57 -8.92
N LEU A 207 8.66 -11.02 -8.73
CA LEU A 207 7.77 -10.56 -7.64
C LEU A 207 8.34 -10.96 -6.26
N GLN A 208 8.84 -12.19 -6.15
CA GLN A 208 9.43 -12.69 -4.91
C GLN A 208 10.72 -11.95 -4.55
N ARG A 209 11.54 -11.62 -5.56
CA ARG A 209 12.72 -10.79 -5.38
C ARG A 209 12.34 -9.40 -4.88
N LYS A 210 11.31 -8.78 -5.48
CA LYS A 210 10.84 -7.46 -5.10
C LYS A 210 10.34 -7.40 -3.64
N ILE A 211 9.61 -8.42 -3.19
CA ILE A 211 9.18 -8.52 -1.78
C ILE A 211 10.36 -8.56 -0.82
N LEU A 212 11.40 -9.30 -1.18
CA LEU A 212 12.58 -9.40 -0.34
C LEU A 212 13.31 -8.07 -0.24
N GLU A 213 13.49 -7.38 -1.39
CA GLU A 213 14.09 -6.05 -1.44
C GLU A 213 13.33 -5.08 -0.54
N GLU A 214 12.01 -4.96 -0.72
CA GLU A 214 11.18 -4.03 0.06
C GLU A 214 11.15 -4.37 1.55
N HIS A 215 11.10 -5.66 1.89
CA HIS A 215 11.21 -6.06 3.28
C HIS A 215 12.53 -5.58 3.91
N LEU A 216 13.64 -5.71 3.20
CA LEU A 216 14.94 -5.27 3.68
C LEU A 216 15.03 -3.74 3.74
N GLU A 217 14.40 -3.03 2.80
CA GLU A 217 14.33 -1.56 2.78
C GLU A 217 13.48 -1.00 3.94
N GLU A 218 12.34 -1.62 4.23
CA GLU A 218 11.34 -1.14 5.19
C GLU A 218 11.62 -1.60 6.64
N GLU A 219 12.09 -2.83 6.84
CA GLU A 219 12.14 -3.44 8.17
C GLU A 219 13.56 -3.62 8.70
N HIS A 220 14.59 -3.42 7.87
CA HIS A 220 16.00 -3.61 8.26
C HIS A 220 16.82 -2.32 8.11
N ALA A 221 16.40 -1.25 8.77
CA ALA A 221 17.15 0.01 8.83
C ALA A 221 18.62 -0.16 9.25
N ASN A 222 18.92 -1.16 10.08
CA ASN A 222 20.27 -1.47 10.57
C ASN A 222 20.93 -2.66 9.85
N LEU A 223 20.50 -3.00 8.62
CA LEU A 223 21.06 -4.13 7.86
C LEU A 223 22.57 -4.01 7.70
N TYR A 224 23.05 -2.79 7.45
CA TYR A 224 24.49 -2.49 7.31
C TYR A 224 25.34 -2.87 8.53
N ILE A 225 24.74 -2.92 9.73
CA ILE A 225 25.37 -3.40 10.97
C ILE A 225 25.20 -4.92 11.10
N LYS A 226 23.95 -5.41 10.98
CA LYS A 226 23.60 -6.83 11.19
C LYS A 226 24.32 -7.76 10.22
N ALA A 227 24.53 -7.30 8.99
CA ALA A 227 25.17 -8.04 7.90
C ALA A 227 26.64 -7.65 7.66
N GLU A 228 27.30 -6.92 8.57
CA GLU A 228 28.70 -6.46 8.45
C GLU A 228 29.63 -7.54 7.87
N LYS A 229 29.65 -8.72 8.51
CA LYS A 229 30.51 -9.83 8.08
C LYS A 229 30.19 -10.35 6.67
N LEU A 230 28.94 -10.20 6.22
CA LEU A 230 28.50 -10.64 4.90
C LEU A 230 28.96 -9.67 3.82
N TYR A 231 28.98 -8.36 4.10
CA TYR A 231 29.51 -7.37 3.16
C TYR A 231 31.03 -7.53 2.93
N ASP A 232 31.78 -7.86 3.98
CA ASP A 232 33.23 -8.08 3.87
C ASP A 232 33.59 -9.41 3.16
N GLN A 233 32.62 -10.31 2.96
CA GLN A 233 32.80 -11.49 2.12
C GLN A 233 32.66 -11.19 0.61
N LEU A 234 32.10 -10.03 0.25
CA LEU A 234 31.95 -9.64 -1.15
C LEU A 234 33.29 -9.18 -1.74
N THR A 235 33.50 -9.46 -3.02
CA THR A 235 34.66 -8.88 -3.71
C THR A 235 34.51 -7.35 -3.80
N PRO A 236 35.61 -6.59 -3.67
CA PRO A 236 35.56 -5.13 -3.80
C PRO A 236 34.92 -4.67 -5.12
N ASP A 237 35.18 -5.38 -6.22
CA ASP A 237 34.62 -5.04 -7.53
C ASP A 237 33.09 -5.18 -7.57
N ASN A 238 32.54 -6.25 -7.02
CA ASN A 238 31.09 -6.46 -6.98
C ASN A 238 30.42 -5.42 -6.07
N PHE A 239 31.02 -5.15 -4.90
CA PHE A 239 30.53 -4.14 -3.97
C PHE A 239 30.57 -2.73 -4.58
N ASN A 240 31.66 -2.36 -5.25
CA ASN A 240 31.82 -1.08 -5.92
C ASN A 240 30.83 -0.91 -7.08
N SER A 241 30.57 -1.98 -7.83
CA SER A 241 29.56 -1.99 -8.90
C SER A 241 28.16 -1.70 -8.35
N ALA A 242 27.78 -2.34 -7.24
CA ALA A 242 26.50 -2.09 -6.58
C ALA A 242 26.38 -0.65 -6.06
N LEU A 243 27.41 -0.11 -5.41
CA LEU A 243 27.42 1.30 -4.97
C LEU A 243 27.31 2.27 -6.15
N THR A 244 28.05 2.03 -7.23
CA THR A 244 27.98 2.86 -8.44
C THR A 244 26.58 2.89 -9.03
N LYS A 245 25.91 1.72 -9.06
CA LYS A 245 24.51 1.61 -9.49
C LYS A 245 23.59 2.43 -8.57
N ALA A 246 23.71 2.28 -7.26
CA ALA A 246 22.90 3.02 -6.29
C ALA A 246 23.09 4.54 -6.42
N PHE A 247 24.33 5.00 -6.59
CA PHE A 247 24.67 6.43 -6.74
C PHE A 247 24.36 7.01 -8.12
N SER A 248 23.95 6.16 -9.08
CA SER A 248 23.43 6.58 -10.38
C SER A 248 21.89 6.63 -10.43
N SER A 249 21.22 6.32 -9.32
CA SER A 249 19.75 6.34 -9.21
C SER A 249 19.16 7.75 -9.35
N LYS A 250 17.87 7.84 -9.71
CA LYS A 250 17.12 9.11 -9.74
C LYS A 250 17.18 9.83 -8.39
N GLN A 251 17.11 9.08 -7.30
CA GLN A 251 17.24 9.56 -5.94
C GLN A 251 18.58 10.26 -5.73
N ALA A 252 19.69 9.58 -6.04
CA ALA A 252 21.03 10.15 -5.93
C ALA A 252 21.20 11.40 -6.80
N LEU A 253 20.70 11.38 -8.04
CA LEU A 253 20.77 12.50 -8.98
C LEU A 253 20.03 13.76 -8.49
N SER A 254 19.03 13.61 -7.62
CA SER A 254 18.29 14.73 -7.03
C SER A 254 19.03 15.43 -5.87
N LEU A 255 20.15 14.87 -5.40
CA LEU A 255 20.95 15.40 -4.29
C LEU A 255 21.93 16.48 -4.75
N SER A 256 22.47 17.23 -3.78
CA SER A 256 23.49 18.26 -4.07
C SER A 256 24.70 17.65 -4.77
N SER A 257 25.34 18.42 -5.66
CA SER A 257 26.56 18.00 -6.35
C SER A 257 27.67 17.62 -5.36
N GLU A 258 27.77 18.32 -4.24
CA GLU A 258 28.72 18.03 -3.16
C GLU A 258 28.50 16.64 -2.57
N LEU A 259 27.27 16.30 -2.17
CA LEU A 259 26.97 15.00 -1.59
C LEU A 259 27.16 13.88 -2.62
N ARG A 260 26.77 14.11 -3.88
CA ARG A 260 27.02 13.15 -4.96
C ARG A 260 28.51 12.92 -5.19
N GLY A 261 29.32 13.96 -5.22
CA GLY A 261 30.77 13.86 -5.37
C GLY A 261 31.38 13.03 -4.25
N TRP A 262 30.99 13.33 -3.00
CA TRP A 262 31.44 12.59 -1.83
C TRP A 262 31.05 11.10 -1.88
N LEU A 263 29.80 10.77 -2.27
CA LEU A 263 29.37 9.39 -2.42
C LEU A 263 30.20 8.63 -3.47
N GLN A 264 30.51 9.27 -4.60
CA GLN A 264 31.35 8.67 -5.65
C GLN A 264 32.80 8.45 -5.18
N GLU A 265 33.35 9.34 -4.36
CA GLU A 265 34.68 9.13 -3.74
C GLU A 265 34.68 7.89 -2.84
N GLN A 266 33.59 7.63 -2.12
CA GLN A 266 33.48 6.44 -1.26
C GLN A 266 33.50 5.12 -2.03
N VAL A 267 33.25 5.12 -3.34
CA VAL A 267 33.36 3.92 -4.20
C VAL A 267 34.82 3.45 -4.32
N LEU A 268 35.78 4.37 -4.20
CA LEU A 268 37.21 4.08 -4.44
C LEU A 268 38.05 3.97 -3.15
N THR A 269 37.43 4.11 -1.98
CA THR A 269 38.11 3.99 -0.68
C THR A 269 38.62 2.57 -0.43
N LYS A 270 39.82 2.45 0.15
CA LYS A 270 40.52 1.17 0.43
C LYS A 270 40.11 0.49 1.76
N GLU A 271 39.04 0.94 2.38
CA GLU A 271 38.52 0.35 3.62
C GLU A 271 37.73 -0.93 3.35
N SER A 272 37.37 -1.68 4.42
CA SER A 272 36.49 -2.84 4.28
C SER A 272 35.12 -2.42 3.75
N ASN A 273 34.41 -3.33 3.09
CA ASN A 273 33.11 -3.03 2.49
C ASN A 273 32.11 -2.60 3.58
N ALA A 274 32.12 -3.28 4.73
CA ALA A 274 31.25 -2.94 5.84
C ALA A 274 31.54 -1.55 6.42
N MET A 275 32.81 -1.20 6.64
CA MET A 275 33.18 0.12 7.16
C MET A 275 32.76 1.23 6.20
N ARG A 276 32.97 1.02 4.89
CA ARG A 276 32.53 1.95 3.85
C ARG A 276 31.02 2.13 3.86
N LEU A 277 30.26 1.04 3.97
CA LEU A 277 28.80 1.10 4.07
C LEU A 277 28.36 1.87 5.31
N GLN A 278 28.97 1.62 6.48
CA GLN A 278 28.69 2.37 7.71
C GLN A 278 28.93 3.87 7.55
N ILE A 279 30.05 4.26 6.94
CA ILE A 279 30.39 5.68 6.68
C ILE A 279 29.36 6.32 5.75
N ILE A 280 28.98 5.63 4.67
CA ILE A 280 27.99 6.12 3.70
C ILE A 280 26.64 6.31 4.39
N ILE A 281 26.15 5.30 5.13
CA ILE A 281 24.86 5.35 5.81
C ILE A 281 24.86 6.47 6.88
N ALA A 282 25.89 6.57 7.71
CA ALA A 282 26.00 7.63 8.71
C ALA A 282 25.97 9.04 8.09
N ARG A 283 26.59 9.23 6.91
CA ARG A 283 26.53 10.51 6.19
C ARG A 283 25.13 10.80 5.67
N LEU A 284 24.42 9.80 5.14
CA LEU A 284 23.04 9.95 4.68
C LEU A 284 22.09 10.25 5.83
N ASP A 285 22.22 9.54 6.96
CA ASP A 285 21.42 9.75 8.17
C ASP A 285 21.61 11.18 8.71
N HIS A 286 22.84 11.69 8.73
CA HIS A 286 23.12 13.08 9.10
C HIS A 286 22.40 14.09 8.18
N GLN A 287 22.41 13.84 6.87
CA GLN A 287 21.69 14.70 5.90
C GLN A 287 20.17 14.63 6.07
N ILE A 288 19.62 13.46 6.40
CA ILE A 288 18.21 13.27 6.70
C ILE A 288 17.81 14.12 7.91
N GLU A 289 18.57 14.05 9.00
CA GLU A 289 18.30 14.80 10.22
C GLU A 289 18.42 16.32 10.02
N ASP A 290 19.38 16.78 9.24
CA ASP A 290 19.51 18.19 8.87
C ASP A 290 18.28 18.67 8.09
N VAL A 291 17.76 17.88 7.14
CA VAL A 291 16.56 18.25 6.38
C VAL A 291 15.32 18.24 7.27
N LYS A 292 15.16 17.26 8.19
CA LYS A 292 14.05 17.21 9.15
C LYS A 292 14.02 18.44 10.06
N LYS A 293 15.15 18.84 10.64
CA LYS A 293 15.25 20.05 11.48
C LYS A 293 14.85 21.31 10.70
N ASN A 294 15.26 21.40 9.43
CA ASN A 294 14.94 22.50 8.54
C ASN A 294 13.48 22.52 8.03
N LEU A 295 12.74 21.41 8.18
CA LEU A 295 11.31 21.31 7.85
C LEU A 295 10.40 21.79 8.99
N GLN A 296 10.87 21.74 10.24
CA GLN A 296 10.13 22.24 11.40
C GLN A 296 10.06 23.78 11.47
N GLN A 297 10.90 24.47 10.68
CA GLN A 297 10.91 25.92 10.58
C GLN A 297 9.88 26.40 9.53
N LYS A 298 9.01 27.35 9.89
CA LYS A 298 7.99 27.91 8.96
C LYS A 298 8.66 28.60 7.78
N HIS A 299 8.58 28.00 6.60
CA HIS A 299 9.06 28.57 5.34
C HIS A 299 7.94 28.66 4.29
N ALA A 300 8.19 29.39 3.19
CA ALA A 300 7.27 29.49 2.06
C ALA A 300 6.95 28.10 1.45
N LYS A 301 5.71 27.92 0.96
CA LYS A 301 5.18 26.63 0.46
C LYS A 301 6.11 25.92 -0.55
N GLU A 302 6.72 26.65 -1.49
CA GLU A 302 7.63 26.05 -2.50
C GLU A 302 8.95 25.54 -1.88
N SER A 303 9.46 26.21 -0.85
CA SER A 303 10.63 25.75 -0.09
C SER A 303 10.32 24.45 0.67
N GLN A 304 9.09 24.30 1.14
CA GLN A 304 8.64 23.11 1.87
C GLN A 304 8.51 21.88 0.95
N ALA A 305 7.94 22.03 -0.25
CA ALA A 305 7.83 20.95 -1.22
C ALA A 305 9.21 20.42 -1.67
N ASN A 306 10.15 21.33 -1.97
CA ASN A 306 11.51 20.94 -2.35
C ASN A 306 12.26 20.24 -1.21
N LYS A 307 12.08 20.69 0.04
CA LYS A 307 12.64 20.04 1.23
C LYS A 307 12.05 18.65 1.47
N GLN A 308 10.74 18.48 1.29
CA GLN A 308 10.07 17.18 1.39
C GLN A 308 10.54 16.20 0.31
N HIS A 309 10.68 16.66 -0.94
CA HIS A 309 11.24 15.85 -2.02
C HIS A 309 12.67 15.41 -1.68
N ARG A 310 13.53 16.34 -1.24
CA ARG A 310 14.91 16.01 -0.84
C ARG A 310 14.95 15.01 0.31
N LEU A 311 14.10 15.17 1.32
CA LEU A 311 13.99 14.23 2.44
C LEU A 311 13.64 12.82 1.95
N LYS A 312 12.61 12.71 1.10
CA LYS A 312 12.19 11.44 0.51
C LYS A 312 13.32 10.78 -0.29
N SER A 313 13.99 11.54 -1.16
CA SER A 313 15.10 10.99 -1.96
C SER A 313 16.29 10.54 -1.12
N LEU A 314 16.60 11.22 -0.01
CA LEU A 314 17.64 10.77 0.92
C LEU A 314 17.27 9.46 1.61
N ILE A 315 16.03 9.34 2.09
CA ILE A 315 15.50 8.13 2.73
C ILE A 315 15.56 6.94 1.76
N GLU A 316 15.04 7.11 0.55
CA GLU A 316 15.03 6.04 -0.47
C GLU A 316 16.44 5.64 -0.89
N LEU A 317 17.38 6.60 -1.03
CA LEU A 317 18.77 6.28 -1.35
C LEU A 317 19.44 5.51 -0.20
N ARG A 318 19.22 5.94 1.05
CA ARG A 318 19.77 5.31 2.24
C ARG A 318 19.35 3.85 2.35
N ALA A 319 18.07 3.54 2.15
CA ALA A 319 17.57 2.18 2.10
C ALA A 319 18.14 1.39 0.91
N GLY A 320 18.11 1.97 -0.30
CA GLY A 320 18.56 1.28 -1.51
C GLY A 320 20.05 0.91 -1.50
N VAL A 321 20.92 1.72 -0.89
CA VAL A 321 22.37 1.45 -0.82
C VAL A 321 22.68 0.18 -0.02
N GLN A 322 22.06 -0.01 1.15
CA GLN A 322 22.29 -1.20 1.97
C GLN A 322 21.68 -2.47 1.35
N VAL A 323 20.53 -2.36 0.68
CA VAL A 323 19.85 -3.50 0.06
C VAL A 323 20.55 -3.94 -1.22
N GLN A 324 20.91 -3.01 -2.13
CA GLN A 324 21.60 -3.35 -3.38
C GLN A 324 22.97 -4.01 -3.16
N THR A 325 23.65 -3.63 -2.07
CA THR A 325 24.91 -4.29 -1.68
C THR A 325 24.63 -5.65 -1.03
N PHE A 326 23.55 -5.78 -0.25
CA PHE A 326 23.15 -7.04 0.39
C PHE A 326 22.63 -8.09 -0.60
N GLU A 327 22.03 -7.67 -1.72
CA GLU A 327 21.57 -8.53 -2.83
C GLU A 327 22.67 -9.47 -3.34
N LEU A 328 23.93 -9.08 -3.19
CA LEU A 328 25.10 -9.85 -3.63
C LEU A 328 25.51 -10.95 -2.65
N THR A 329 24.93 -11.00 -1.45
CA THR A 329 25.30 -11.94 -0.40
C THR A 329 24.64 -13.31 -0.60
N LEU A 330 25.26 -14.36 -0.05
CA LEU A 330 24.64 -15.69 -0.01
C LEU A 330 23.32 -15.68 0.78
N LEU A 331 23.26 -14.90 1.86
CA LEU A 331 22.06 -14.81 2.69
C LEU A 331 20.86 -14.24 1.93
N PHE A 332 21.06 -13.29 0.99
CA PHE A 332 19.98 -12.84 0.12
C PHE A 332 19.45 -13.97 -0.78
N THR A 333 20.35 -14.78 -1.32
CA THR A 333 19.99 -15.94 -2.15
C THR A 333 19.21 -16.98 -1.34
N GLU A 334 19.65 -17.25 -0.10
CA GLU A 334 18.97 -18.14 0.84
C GLU A 334 17.59 -17.61 1.24
N ALA A 335 17.48 -16.30 1.50
CA ALA A 335 16.21 -15.65 1.81
C ALA A 335 15.22 -15.75 0.64
N LEU A 336 15.69 -15.54 -0.59
CA LEU A 336 14.86 -15.68 -1.79
C LEU A 336 14.40 -17.13 -1.98
N HIS A 337 15.28 -18.11 -1.75
CA HIS A 337 14.91 -19.53 -1.77
C HIS A 337 13.89 -19.86 -0.68
N TYR A 338 14.06 -19.29 0.52
CA TYR A 338 13.14 -19.44 1.63
C TYR A 338 11.75 -18.91 1.29
N ILE A 339 11.65 -17.70 0.73
CA ILE A 339 10.38 -17.12 0.24
C ILE A 339 9.75 -18.04 -0.80
N LYS A 340 10.52 -18.49 -1.80
CA LYS A 340 10.04 -19.40 -2.86
C LYS A 340 9.41 -20.67 -2.32
N LYS A 341 10.02 -21.24 -1.27
CA LYS A 341 9.58 -22.49 -0.66
C LYS A 341 8.41 -22.30 0.32
N ASN A 342 8.34 -21.14 0.98
CA ASN A 342 7.45 -20.91 2.12
C ASN A 342 6.43 -19.79 1.89
N THR A 343 6.09 -19.51 0.63
CA THR A 343 4.99 -18.59 0.29
C THR A 343 4.03 -19.21 -0.71
N VAL A 344 2.78 -18.78 -0.62
CA VAL A 344 1.79 -18.99 -1.67
C VAL A 344 1.37 -17.64 -2.20
N CYS A 345 1.54 -17.43 -3.52
CA CYS A 345 1.06 -16.24 -4.21
C CYS A 345 -0.42 -16.41 -4.57
N VAL A 346 -1.25 -15.48 -4.11
CA VAL A 346 -2.66 -15.37 -4.48
C VAL A 346 -2.92 -13.99 -5.06
N ASP A 347 -3.78 -13.90 -6.05
CA ASP A 347 -4.07 -12.65 -6.73
C ASP A 347 -5.39 -12.11 -6.18
N ILE A 348 -5.36 -10.88 -5.66
CA ILE A 348 -6.55 -10.23 -5.10
C ILE A 348 -6.82 -8.99 -5.91
N GLN A 349 -8.00 -8.92 -6.51
CA GLN A 349 -8.40 -7.72 -7.20
C GLN A 349 -8.62 -6.61 -6.17
N GLN A 350 -7.86 -5.52 -6.28
CA GLN A 350 -8.09 -4.32 -5.50
C GLN A 350 -9.24 -3.56 -6.14
N TYR A 351 -10.46 -3.84 -5.69
CA TYR A 351 -11.61 -2.98 -5.94
C TYR A 351 -11.32 -1.58 -5.39
N LEU A 352 -11.87 -0.49 -5.93
CA LEU A 352 -11.94 0.83 -5.26
C LEU A 352 -10.64 1.46 -4.75
N ASP A 353 -9.45 0.96 -5.11
CA ASP A 353 -8.23 1.69 -4.81
C ASP A 353 -8.30 3.01 -5.57
N THR A 354 -8.24 4.11 -4.84
CA THR A 354 -8.24 5.45 -5.44
C THR A 354 -7.05 5.62 -6.39
N ARG A 355 -6.03 4.75 -6.36
CA ARG A 355 -4.93 4.70 -7.32
C ARG A 355 -5.31 4.12 -8.69
N VAL A 356 -6.39 3.33 -8.81
CA VAL A 356 -6.73 2.64 -10.07
C VAL A 356 -8.22 2.78 -10.41
N LEU A 357 -8.54 3.96 -10.92
CA LEU A 357 -9.13 4.22 -12.24
C LEU A 357 -10.28 3.39 -12.83
N GLY A 358 -10.93 2.49 -12.14
CA GLY A 358 -11.93 1.65 -12.81
C GLY A 358 -11.39 0.70 -13.89
N GLY A 359 -10.07 0.62 -14.02
CA GLY A 359 -9.41 -0.63 -14.40
C GLY A 359 -9.29 -1.58 -13.22
N SER A 360 -8.69 -2.74 -13.44
CA SER A 360 -8.35 -3.70 -12.39
C SER A 360 -6.92 -3.47 -11.91
N GLN A 361 -6.75 -3.22 -10.61
CA GLN A 361 -5.48 -3.49 -9.95
C GLN A 361 -5.50 -4.91 -9.39
N ILE A 362 -4.42 -5.65 -9.61
CA ILE A 362 -4.23 -6.96 -9.00
C ILE A 362 -3.15 -6.83 -7.94
N SER A 363 -3.45 -7.25 -6.72
CA SER A 363 -2.45 -7.48 -5.68
C SER A 363 -1.99 -8.92 -5.72
N HIS A 364 -0.72 -9.15 -6.03
CA HIS A 364 -0.04 -10.42 -5.82
C HIS A 364 0.35 -10.53 -4.36
N CYS A 365 -0.45 -11.27 -3.60
CA CYS A 365 -0.29 -11.44 -2.17
C CYS A 365 0.50 -12.71 -1.88
N PHE A 366 1.69 -12.54 -1.29
CA PHE A 366 2.53 -13.64 -0.87
C PHE A 366 2.23 -13.96 0.60
N ILE A 367 1.45 -15.02 0.80
CA ILE A 367 1.08 -15.51 2.13
C ILE A 367 2.16 -16.46 2.62
N MET A 368 2.82 -16.11 3.71
CA MET A 368 3.82 -16.96 4.35
C MET A 368 3.17 -18.24 4.90
N SER A 369 3.71 -19.40 4.52
CA SER A 369 3.35 -20.71 5.06
C SER A 369 4.38 -21.24 6.06
N GLY A 370 5.57 -20.64 6.11
CA GLY A 370 6.61 -20.89 7.10
C GLY A 370 6.68 -19.78 8.15
N GLN A 371 7.76 -19.76 8.92
CA GLN A 371 8.10 -18.69 9.85
C GLN A 371 8.11 -17.32 9.13
N PRO A 372 7.62 -16.23 9.76
CA PRO A 372 7.72 -14.89 9.18
C PRO A 372 9.15 -14.54 8.81
N LEU A 373 9.31 -13.80 7.72
CA LEU A 373 10.62 -13.44 7.19
C LEU A 373 11.46 -12.63 8.21
N GLU A 374 10.81 -11.82 9.04
CA GLU A 374 11.43 -11.03 10.11
C GLU A 374 12.08 -11.93 11.17
N GLU A 375 11.34 -12.92 11.66
CA GLU A 375 11.86 -13.87 12.65
C GLU A 375 12.89 -14.81 12.01
N TRP A 376 12.69 -15.20 10.75
CA TRP A 376 13.68 -15.99 10.02
C TRP A 376 15.01 -15.24 9.94
N PHE A 377 15.01 -13.96 9.52
CA PHE A 377 16.22 -13.14 9.50
C PHE A 377 16.84 -12.98 10.90
N ALA A 378 16.04 -12.83 11.95
CA ALA A 378 16.55 -12.74 13.32
C ALA A 378 17.38 -13.99 13.70
N THR A 379 16.98 -15.18 13.25
CA THR A 379 17.77 -16.42 13.45
C THR A 379 19.08 -16.41 12.65
N GLN A 380 19.12 -15.78 11.48
CA GLN A 380 20.31 -15.72 10.62
C GLN A 380 21.33 -14.70 11.13
N PHE A 381 20.88 -13.64 11.80
CA PHE A 381 21.73 -12.60 12.38
C PHE A 381 22.15 -12.87 13.85
N ASN A 382 22.02 -14.11 14.33
CA ASN A 382 22.37 -14.51 15.71
C ASN A 382 21.70 -13.66 16.81
N GLY A 383 20.49 -13.15 16.57
CA GLY A 383 19.77 -12.35 17.57
C GLY A 383 20.39 -10.98 17.87
N ILE A 384 21.11 -10.36 16.92
CA ILE A 384 21.43 -8.92 17.02
C ILE A 384 20.13 -8.12 16.98
N ASP A 385 19.61 -7.81 18.17
CA ASP A 385 18.49 -6.91 18.38
C ASP A 385 18.91 -5.48 18.05
N GLY A 386 18.05 -4.77 17.34
CA GLY A 386 18.23 -3.38 16.95
C GLY A 386 17.00 -2.97 16.16
N GLU A 387 16.44 -1.80 16.49
CA GLU A 387 15.14 -1.31 16.03
C GLU A 387 14.91 -1.66 14.56
N PHE A 388 13.82 -2.37 14.31
CA PHE A 388 13.19 -2.48 13.00
C PHE A 388 12.70 -1.05 12.68
N GLY A 389 13.64 -0.22 12.23
CA GLY A 389 13.43 1.20 11.98
C GLY A 389 12.62 1.35 10.72
N ASP A 390 11.43 1.93 10.87
CA ASP A 390 10.53 2.25 9.79
C ASP A 390 11.05 3.48 9.02
N ASP A 391 12.15 3.31 8.29
CA ASP A 391 12.80 4.44 7.61
C ASP A 391 11.96 4.94 6.42
N ILE A 392 11.03 4.12 5.92
CA ILE A 392 10.21 4.43 4.74
C ILE A 392 8.73 4.63 5.11
N SER A 393 8.18 3.92 6.09
CA SER A 393 6.79 4.08 6.48
C SER A 393 6.66 5.06 7.65
N GLY A 394 6.17 6.26 7.35
CA GLY A 394 5.67 7.19 8.37
C GLY A 394 4.34 6.72 8.98
N SER A 395 4.06 5.41 8.98
CA SER A 395 2.76 4.84 9.36
C SER A 395 2.88 4.01 10.62
N GLU A 396 2.09 4.34 11.65
CA GLU A 396 1.94 3.47 12.81
C GLU A 396 1.37 2.11 12.34
N ILE A 397 2.19 1.06 12.49
CA ILE A 397 1.81 -0.32 12.19
C ILE A 397 1.08 -0.89 13.41
N GLU A 398 -0.19 -1.27 13.22
CA GLU A 398 -0.94 -2.05 14.20
C GLU A 398 -0.86 -3.54 13.86
N ARG A 399 -0.68 -4.39 14.87
CA ARG A 399 -0.89 -5.83 14.75
C ARG A 399 -2.30 -6.14 15.23
N LEU A 400 -3.19 -6.47 14.30
CA LEU A 400 -4.60 -6.77 14.58
C LEU A 400 -4.96 -8.17 14.10
N THR A 401 -5.79 -8.87 14.85
CA THR A 401 -6.55 -10.00 14.32
C THR A 401 -7.54 -9.54 13.25
N LEU A 402 -8.05 -10.47 12.42
CA LEU A 402 -9.04 -10.13 11.39
C LEU A 402 -10.34 -9.59 12.02
N LEU A 403 -10.78 -10.10 13.18
CA LEU A 403 -11.93 -9.52 13.90
C LEU A 403 -11.64 -8.08 14.36
N GLU A 404 -10.46 -7.80 14.90
CA GLU A 404 -10.09 -6.43 15.30
C GLU A 404 -10.02 -5.47 14.11
N ALA A 405 -9.46 -5.93 12.99
CA ALA A 405 -9.44 -5.17 11.74
C ALA A 405 -10.86 -4.91 11.22
N LEU A 406 -11.73 -5.93 11.20
CA LEU A 406 -13.13 -5.79 10.82
C LEU A 406 -13.91 -4.87 11.76
N CYS A 407 -13.55 -4.79 13.04
CA CYS A 407 -14.14 -3.84 13.98
C CYS A 407 -13.73 -2.39 13.66
N LYS A 408 -12.56 -2.19 13.04
CA LYS A 408 -12.02 -0.89 12.62
C LYS A 408 -12.12 -0.68 11.10
N PHE A 409 -13.00 -1.40 10.40
CA PHE A 409 -12.98 -1.47 8.92
C PHE A 409 -13.13 -0.12 8.19
N ARG A 410 -13.70 0.90 8.86
CA ARG A 410 -13.77 2.27 8.33
C ARG A 410 -12.42 2.99 8.26
N LYS A 411 -11.41 2.50 8.98
CA LYS A 411 -10.04 3.05 9.06
C LYS A 411 -9.01 2.19 8.32
N ILE A 412 -9.44 1.09 7.70
CA ILE A 412 -8.59 0.12 7.02
C ILE A 412 -9.04 0.06 5.56
N LYS A 413 -8.10 0.09 4.61
CA LYS A 413 -8.41 -0.13 3.20
C LYS A 413 -9.09 -1.49 3.05
N PHE A 414 -10.25 -1.56 2.42
CA PHE A 414 -10.98 -2.83 2.27
C PHE A 414 -10.16 -3.86 1.47
N SER A 415 -9.26 -3.46 0.56
CA SER A 415 -8.34 -4.38 -0.12
C SER A 415 -7.48 -5.12 0.91
N HIS A 416 -7.00 -4.44 1.95
CA HIS A 416 -6.24 -5.07 3.04
C HIS A 416 -7.10 -6.04 3.87
N ILE A 417 -8.41 -5.78 4.00
CA ILE A 417 -9.34 -6.71 4.65
C ILE A 417 -9.48 -8.00 3.83
N LEU A 418 -9.61 -7.89 2.50
CA LEU A 418 -9.66 -9.05 1.61
C LEU A 418 -8.33 -9.81 1.60
N ILE A 419 -7.21 -9.09 1.64
CA ILE A 419 -5.89 -9.67 1.78
C ILE A 419 -5.76 -10.44 3.11
N GLY A 420 -6.19 -9.84 4.22
CA GLY A 420 -6.23 -10.50 5.52
C GLY A 420 -7.13 -11.74 5.56
N LEU A 421 -8.27 -11.68 4.85
CA LEU A 421 -9.16 -12.84 4.66
C LEU A 421 -8.45 -13.98 3.93
N ALA A 422 -7.75 -13.70 2.81
CA ALA A 422 -7.00 -14.74 2.09
C ALA A 422 -5.91 -15.37 2.96
N ALA A 423 -5.19 -14.57 3.75
CA ALA A 423 -4.20 -15.07 4.69
C ALA A 423 -4.85 -15.99 5.73
N TYR A 424 -5.96 -15.59 6.34
CA TYR A 424 -6.71 -16.42 7.29
C TYR A 424 -7.21 -17.72 6.65
N GLU A 425 -7.79 -17.66 5.44
CA GLU A 425 -8.25 -18.85 4.73
C GLU A 425 -7.11 -19.84 4.50
N LYS A 426 -5.94 -19.35 4.06
CA LYS A 426 -4.79 -20.19 3.78
C LYS A 426 -4.15 -20.76 5.05
N CYS A 427 -4.01 -19.94 6.09
CA CYS A 427 -3.43 -20.36 7.37
C CYS A 427 -4.36 -21.30 8.16
N LEU A 428 -5.68 -21.22 7.93
CA LEU A 428 -6.60 -22.23 8.43
C LEU A 428 -6.44 -23.55 7.65
N ASP A 429 -6.33 -23.51 6.30
CA ASP A 429 -6.20 -24.73 5.49
C ASP A 429 -4.95 -25.55 5.78
N ASN A 430 -3.84 -24.89 6.11
CA ASN A 430 -2.59 -25.56 6.45
C ASN A 430 -2.42 -25.84 7.95
N GLY A 431 -3.41 -25.48 8.78
CA GLY A 431 -3.39 -25.68 10.23
C GLY A 431 -2.47 -24.75 11.02
N ALA A 432 -1.89 -23.71 10.39
CA ALA A 432 -1.10 -22.69 11.06
C ALA A 432 -1.96 -21.84 12.01
N LEU A 433 -3.24 -21.64 11.69
CA LEU A 433 -4.24 -21.08 12.59
C LEU A 433 -5.24 -22.15 13.01
N ARG A 434 -5.70 -22.03 14.25
CA ARG A 434 -6.80 -22.83 14.80
C ARG A 434 -7.92 -21.91 15.21
N VAL A 435 -9.16 -22.36 15.01
CA VAL A 435 -10.38 -21.59 15.36
C VAL A 435 -10.32 -21.12 16.81
N GLU A 436 -9.88 -21.98 17.71
CA GLU A 436 -9.72 -21.72 19.16
C GLU A 436 -8.85 -20.50 19.47
N ASN A 437 -7.86 -20.20 18.61
CA ASN A 437 -6.89 -19.13 18.83
C ASN A 437 -7.35 -17.80 18.23
N ILE A 438 -8.14 -17.85 17.16
CA ILE A 438 -8.51 -16.66 16.37
C ILE A 438 -9.96 -16.23 16.59
N TRP A 439 -10.81 -17.09 17.14
CA TRP A 439 -12.22 -16.80 17.34
C TRP A 439 -12.50 -16.33 18.76
N ASN A 440 -12.95 -15.08 18.88
CA ASN A 440 -13.41 -14.52 20.14
C ASN A 440 -14.87 -14.07 19.99
N GLY A 441 -15.78 -14.77 20.67
CA GLY A 441 -17.22 -14.49 20.57
C GLY A 441 -17.61 -13.06 20.94
N ALA A 442 -16.97 -12.48 21.97
CA ALA A 442 -17.25 -11.09 22.38
C ALA A 442 -16.76 -10.07 21.34
N GLN A 443 -15.58 -10.29 20.76
CA GLN A 443 -15.08 -9.46 19.66
C GLN A 443 -15.95 -9.63 18.41
N PHE A 444 -16.36 -10.85 18.07
CA PHE A 444 -17.26 -11.11 16.95
C PHE A 444 -18.59 -10.38 17.08
N GLU A 445 -19.25 -10.45 18.25
CA GLU A 445 -20.49 -9.71 18.48
C GLU A 445 -20.29 -8.19 18.37
N ARG A 446 -19.14 -7.67 18.83
CA ARG A 446 -18.78 -6.27 18.63
C ARG A 446 -18.62 -5.92 17.15
N VAL A 447 -17.94 -6.76 16.38
CA VAL A 447 -17.78 -6.58 14.92
C VAL A 447 -19.15 -6.55 14.24
N ARG A 448 -20.03 -7.50 14.57
CA ARG A 448 -21.39 -7.53 14.05
C ARG A 448 -22.14 -6.25 14.36
N GLN A 449 -22.12 -5.80 15.61
CA GLN A 449 -22.82 -4.58 16.00
C GLN A 449 -22.30 -3.37 15.21
N VAL A 450 -20.98 -3.20 15.13
CA VAL A 450 -20.37 -2.10 14.36
C VAL A 450 -20.80 -2.14 12.89
N MET A 451 -20.79 -3.32 12.25
CA MET A 451 -21.23 -3.43 10.85
C MET A 451 -22.71 -3.17 10.67
N LEU A 452 -23.56 -3.65 11.60
CA LEU A 452 -25.00 -3.42 11.57
C LEU A 452 -25.32 -1.93 11.74
N ASP A 453 -24.64 -1.25 12.66
CA ASP A 453 -24.80 0.19 12.88
C ASP A 453 -24.38 0.98 11.64
N GLU A 454 -23.25 0.62 11.03
CA GLU A 454 -22.77 1.26 9.80
C GLU A 454 -23.69 1.00 8.59
N ALA A 455 -24.20 -0.23 8.44
CA ALA A 455 -25.11 -0.59 7.35
C ALA A 455 -26.50 0.04 7.50
N SER A 456 -27.00 0.21 8.73
CA SER A 456 -28.34 0.74 8.98
C SER A 456 -28.49 2.21 8.54
N LYS A 457 -27.39 2.98 8.53
CA LYS A 457 -27.35 4.37 8.03
C LYS A 457 -27.82 4.53 6.58
N PHE A 458 -27.75 3.46 5.79
CA PHE A 458 -28.20 3.43 4.39
C PHE A 458 -29.68 3.05 4.23
N LEU A 459 -30.35 2.63 5.31
CA LEU A 459 -31.77 2.28 5.30
C LEU A 459 -32.66 3.41 5.85
N GLU A 460 -32.10 4.27 6.70
CA GLU A 460 -32.80 5.40 7.35
C GLU A 460 -33.00 6.61 6.43
N ARG A 461 -32.43 6.57 5.22
CA ARG A 461 -32.43 7.64 4.22
C ARG A 461 -32.96 7.14 2.89
#